data_AF-A0A166JXD4-F1
#
_entry.id   AF-A0A166JXD4-F1
#
_cell.length_a   1.000
_cell.length_b   1.000
_cell.length_c   1.000
_cell.angle_alpha   90.00
_cell.angle_beta   90.00
_cell.angle_gamma   90.00
#
_symmetry.space_group_name_H-M   'P 1'
#
loop_
_entity.id
_entity.type
_entity.pdbx_description
1 polymer ?
#
loop_
_entity_poly.entity_id
_entity_poly.type
_entity_poly.pdbx_seq_one_letter_code
_entity_poly.pdbx_strand_id
1 'polypeptide(L)'
;MQSVTGITSQPKSTLETFPCAELQRYITVQNLHFATWPAGKAAPETLQRVIQAWNSFVAPYTPIEGFQHEYPTSDILYDGVSVLLAAMARLSSVPMPRQKKDPLLPFIAMCPSICIWIQTLFACAQPTCPQHGVWLDLKLETRQMRYDAAFGALEFLTRPTSPTCSAANRMPGVMSTSAALWIAEGRDPSYTFGFQAAWLMRDPPEDSEQNVYYPPDLLKHIADRDLDHDAIINVMILRINGNLLQEQPDISSLGQDLLLLCVQVKADETATELSQNMRLSFLSRSTCAVEIANILSLILDKYTQIQSLFGQLLDPCLNIALILVEDKFAFHRISQLLDSAFFNLLARADGLLGPPAPGLLGPREVIERLVPTFLTRLSMHRSMFTRMRTELLPTRRRYKNQNGQLHTLFANFEAKLSSGKGKSGNTRRVPLPYAAVETLSVGLLIEGTHFAGALVAI
;
A
#
# COMPACT_ATOMS: atom_id res chain seq x y z
N MET A 1 -26.82 -27.65 -37.01
CA MET A 1 -25.80 -27.68 -38.08
C MET A 1 -26.03 -26.50 -39.00
N GLN A 2 -25.22 -25.45 -38.83
CA GLN A 2 -24.71 -24.58 -39.89
C GLN A 2 -23.59 -23.77 -39.23
N SER A 3 -22.36 -24.25 -39.43
CA SER A 3 -21.14 -23.60 -38.95
C SER A 3 -20.85 -22.40 -39.82
N VAL A 4 -20.83 -21.22 -39.23
CA VAL A 4 -20.21 -20.04 -39.85
C VAL A 4 -18.83 -19.91 -39.21
N THR A 5 -17.86 -20.60 -39.81
CA THR A 5 -16.44 -20.39 -39.57
C THR A 5 -16.04 -19.06 -40.20
N GLY A 6 -16.21 -17.97 -39.45
CA GLY A 6 -15.54 -16.70 -39.74
C GLY A 6 -14.06 -16.85 -39.40
N ILE A 7 -13.25 -17.10 -40.42
CA ILE A 7 -11.79 -17.01 -40.34
C ILE A 7 -11.46 -15.52 -40.13
N THR A 8 -11.31 -15.08 -38.88
CA THR A 8 -10.53 -13.89 -38.56
C THR A 8 -9.07 -14.29 -38.60
N SER A 9 -8.47 -14.23 -39.79
CA SER A 9 -7.02 -14.21 -39.91
C SER A 9 -6.53 -12.95 -39.18
N GLN A 10 -6.03 -13.11 -37.95
CA GLN A 10 -5.25 -12.06 -37.30
C GLN A 10 -4.08 -11.71 -38.24
N PRO A 11 -3.84 -10.42 -38.52
CA PRO A 11 -2.67 -10.03 -39.29
C PRO A 11 -1.39 -10.47 -38.54
N LYS A 12 -0.42 -10.99 -39.29
CA LYS A 12 0.97 -11.19 -38.85
C LYS A 12 1.46 -9.92 -38.13
N SER A 13 2.13 -10.10 -36.98
CA SER A 13 2.70 -9.09 -36.08
C SER A 13 2.46 -7.63 -36.49
N THR A 14 1.51 -6.96 -35.83
CA THR A 14 1.20 -5.53 -36.04
C THR A 14 2.33 -4.60 -35.58
N LEU A 15 3.42 -5.13 -35.04
CA LEU A 15 4.55 -4.35 -34.51
C LEU A 15 5.42 -3.73 -35.62
N GLU A 16 5.63 -4.44 -36.73
CA GLU A 16 6.41 -3.93 -37.87
C GLU A 16 5.67 -2.83 -38.65
N THR A 17 4.37 -2.67 -38.42
CA THR A 17 3.51 -1.74 -39.16
C THR A 17 3.19 -0.45 -38.40
N PHE A 18 3.72 -0.28 -37.17
CA PHE A 18 3.49 0.96 -36.41
C PHE A 18 4.11 2.17 -37.15
N PRO A 19 3.32 3.22 -37.43
CA PRO A 19 3.77 4.43 -38.12
C PRO A 19 4.51 5.37 -37.16
N CYS A 20 5.64 4.90 -36.62
CA CYS A 20 6.40 5.57 -35.55
C CYS A 20 6.91 6.95 -36.00
N ALA A 21 7.41 7.06 -37.23
CA ALA A 21 7.94 8.30 -37.78
C ALA A 21 6.81 9.33 -38.02
N GLU A 22 5.66 8.87 -38.49
CA GLU A 22 4.47 9.71 -38.71
C GLU A 22 3.88 10.18 -37.40
N LEU A 23 3.81 9.31 -36.38
CA LEU A 23 3.39 9.66 -35.02
C LEU A 23 4.30 10.75 -34.46
N GLN A 24 5.62 10.56 -34.51
CA GLN A 24 6.58 11.54 -34.01
C GLN A 24 6.46 12.87 -34.77
N ARG A 25 6.38 12.82 -36.10
CA ARG A 25 6.16 14.01 -36.94
C ARG A 25 4.87 14.74 -36.56
N TYR A 26 3.77 14.01 -36.34
CA TYR A 26 2.50 14.61 -35.92
C TYR A 26 2.63 15.31 -34.57
N ILE A 27 3.23 14.65 -33.58
CA ILE A 27 3.48 15.21 -32.24
C ILE A 27 4.30 16.50 -32.32
N THR A 28 5.39 16.50 -33.10
CA THR A 28 6.24 17.68 -33.28
C THR A 28 5.52 18.81 -34.00
N VAL A 29 4.86 18.54 -35.13
CA VAL A 29 4.14 19.57 -35.91
C VAL A 29 3.00 20.18 -35.11
N GLN A 30 2.29 19.38 -34.32
CA GLN A 30 1.18 19.83 -33.50
C GLN A 30 1.60 20.39 -32.14
N ASN A 31 2.90 20.41 -31.82
CA ASN A 31 3.47 20.86 -30.56
C ASN A 31 2.82 20.20 -29.33
N LEU A 32 2.63 18.88 -29.38
CA LEU A 32 2.03 18.12 -28.28
C LEU A 32 3.01 17.78 -27.14
N HIS A 33 4.28 18.18 -27.26
CA HIS A 33 5.28 17.96 -26.21
C HIS A 33 4.99 18.78 -24.94
N PHE A 34 5.30 18.18 -23.79
CA PHE A 34 5.01 18.69 -22.44
C PHE A 34 5.56 20.11 -22.16
N ALA A 35 6.74 20.42 -22.71
CA ALA A 35 7.47 21.67 -22.46
C ALA A 35 6.97 22.88 -23.27
N THR A 36 6.16 22.66 -24.30
CA THR A 36 5.78 23.71 -25.28
C THR A 36 4.37 24.25 -25.08
N TRP A 37 3.67 23.85 -24.01
CA TRP A 37 2.28 24.22 -23.82
C TRP A 37 2.13 25.59 -23.15
N PRO A 38 1.57 26.60 -23.84
CA PRO A 38 1.33 27.89 -23.23
C PRO A 38 0.13 27.79 -22.28
N ALA A 39 0.28 28.36 -21.08
CA ALA A 39 -0.82 28.54 -20.15
C ALA A 39 -1.98 29.27 -20.86
N GLY A 40 -3.16 28.65 -20.93
CA GLY A 40 -4.38 29.29 -21.42
C GLY A 40 -4.80 29.04 -22.87
N LYS A 41 -4.21 28.08 -23.63
CA LYS A 41 -4.83 27.62 -24.89
C LYS A 41 -6.09 26.79 -24.61
N ALA A 42 -7.10 26.95 -25.47
CA ALA A 42 -8.39 26.27 -25.33
C ALA A 42 -8.22 24.74 -25.39
N ALA A 43 -8.50 24.08 -24.25
CA ALA A 43 -8.46 22.62 -24.09
C ALA A 43 -9.14 21.79 -25.22
N PRO A 44 -10.23 22.24 -25.88
CA PRO A 44 -10.93 21.42 -26.88
C PRO A 44 -10.14 21.09 -28.16
N GLU A 45 -9.37 22.02 -28.72
CA GLU A 45 -8.63 21.76 -29.97
C GLU A 45 -7.49 20.77 -29.75
N THR A 46 -6.82 20.86 -28.60
CA THR A 46 -5.74 19.93 -28.27
C THR A 46 -6.30 18.55 -27.96
N LEU A 47 -7.46 18.48 -27.29
CA LEU A 47 -8.19 17.22 -27.09
C LEU A 47 -8.49 16.52 -28.41
N GLN A 48 -8.99 17.27 -29.41
CA GLN A 48 -9.28 16.72 -30.72
C GLN A 48 -8.02 16.20 -31.43
N ARG A 49 -6.88 16.90 -31.33
CA ARG A 49 -5.61 16.45 -31.91
C ARG A 49 -5.08 15.18 -31.24
N VAL A 50 -5.20 15.08 -29.92
CA VAL A 50 -4.79 13.89 -29.16
C VAL A 50 -5.68 12.70 -29.52
N ILE A 51 -7.01 12.88 -29.56
CA ILE A 51 -7.96 11.85 -30.02
C ILE A 51 -7.62 11.41 -31.44
N GLN A 52 -7.37 12.36 -32.35
CA GLN A 52 -7.04 12.06 -33.74
C GLN A 52 -5.74 11.26 -33.85
N ALA A 53 -4.69 11.68 -33.14
CA ALA A 53 -3.41 10.99 -33.13
C ALA A 53 -3.56 9.57 -32.61
N TRP A 54 -4.28 9.39 -31.49
CA TRP A 54 -4.51 8.08 -30.91
C TRP A 54 -5.24 7.15 -31.87
N ASN A 55 -6.34 7.62 -32.47
CA ASN A 55 -7.15 6.81 -33.41
C ASN A 55 -6.45 6.53 -34.74
N SER A 56 -5.49 7.38 -35.16
CA SER A 56 -4.80 7.20 -36.46
C SER A 56 -3.53 6.37 -36.35
N PHE A 57 -2.80 6.49 -35.24
CA PHE A 57 -1.43 5.98 -35.13
C PHE A 57 -1.23 4.94 -34.03
N VAL A 58 -2.14 4.85 -33.05
CA VAL A 58 -1.98 3.95 -31.88
C VAL A 58 -3.04 2.86 -31.86
N ALA A 59 -4.32 3.23 -31.76
CA ALA A 59 -5.42 2.29 -31.58
C ALA A 59 -5.51 1.22 -32.70
N PRO A 60 -5.33 1.54 -34.00
CA PRO A 60 -5.43 0.54 -35.07
C PRO A 60 -4.35 -0.56 -35.00
N TYR A 61 -3.22 -0.26 -34.37
CA TYR A 61 -2.06 -1.15 -34.27
C TYR A 61 -1.97 -1.83 -32.89
N THR A 62 -2.86 -1.46 -31.96
CA THR A 62 -2.91 -2.03 -30.61
C THR A 62 -3.71 -3.34 -30.64
N PRO A 63 -3.11 -4.50 -30.31
CA PRO A 63 -3.82 -5.78 -30.28
C PRO A 63 -4.94 -5.76 -29.24
N ILE A 64 -6.11 -6.30 -29.57
CA ILE A 64 -7.29 -6.31 -28.67
C ILE A 64 -6.99 -7.03 -27.35
N GLU A 65 -6.17 -8.08 -27.39
CA GLU A 65 -5.81 -8.91 -26.22
C GLU A 65 -4.51 -8.48 -25.53
N GLY A 66 -3.92 -7.35 -25.96
CA GLY A 66 -2.65 -6.84 -25.46
C GLY A 66 -1.40 -7.50 -26.06
N PHE A 67 -0.24 -7.00 -25.64
CA PHE A 67 1.08 -7.47 -26.09
C PHE A 67 1.55 -8.61 -25.19
N GLN A 68 1.01 -9.82 -25.40
CA GLN A 68 1.23 -10.95 -24.48
C GLN A 68 2.70 -11.43 -24.47
N HIS A 69 3.38 -11.43 -25.62
CA HIS A 69 4.78 -11.87 -25.75
C HIS A 69 5.62 -11.10 -26.77
N GLU A 70 5.00 -10.27 -27.60
CA GLU A 70 5.68 -9.41 -28.56
C GLU A 70 5.50 -7.96 -28.12
N TYR A 71 6.39 -7.49 -27.25
CA TYR A 71 6.41 -6.08 -26.87
C TYR A 71 7.02 -5.26 -28.02
N PRO A 72 6.50 -4.04 -28.29
CA PRO A 72 7.17 -3.13 -29.19
C PRO A 72 8.61 -2.87 -28.74
N THR A 73 9.53 -2.76 -29.70
CA THR A 73 10.95 -2.49 -29.42
C THR A 73 11.34 -1.04 -29.74
N SER A 74 10.42 -0.27 -30.32
CA SER A 74 10.66 1.12 -30.76
C SER A 74 10.51 2.10 -29.61
N ASP A 75 11.61 2.72 -29.18
CA ASP A 75 11.58 3.81 -28.20
C ASP A 75 10.75 5.02 -28.68
N ILE A 76 10.76 5.30 -29.98
CA ILE A 76 9.97 6.38 -30.58
C ILE A 76 8.47 6.14 -30.33
N LEU A 77 8.03 4.89 -30.38
CA LEU A 77 6.64 4.54 -30.14
C LEU A 77 6.28 4.72 -28.66
N TYR A 78 7.12 4.23 -27.74
CA TYR A 78 6.90 4.42 -26.30
C TYR A 78 6.86 5.90 -25.93
N ASP A 79 7.79 6.70 -26.42
CA ASP A 79 7.81 8.14 -26.17
C ASP A 79 6.60 8.84 -26.77
N GLY A 80 6.22 8.47 -28.00
CA GLY A 80 5.02 9.00 -28.66
C GLY A 80 3.74 8.70 -27.88
N VAL A 81 3.57 7.45 -27.44
CA VAL A 81 2.44 7.03 -26.60
C VAL A 81 2.43 7.77 -25.27
N SER A 82 3.58 7.86 -24.58
CA SER A 82 3.69 8.60 -23.32
C SER A 82 3.35 10.08 -23.48
N VAL A 83 3.75 10.73 -24.57
CA VAL A 83 3.36 12.12 -24.85
C VAL A 83 1.84 12.25 -25.03
N LEU A 84 1.21 11.34 -25.77
CA LEU A 84 -0.25 11.35 -25.95
C LEU A 84 -0.97 11.12 -24.61
N LEU A 85 -0.54 10.13 -23.81
CA LEU A 85 -1.12 9.85 -22.49
C LEU A 85 -0.98 11.04 -21.52
N ALA A 86 0.21 11.67 -21.47
CA ALA A 86 0.43 12.85 -20.65
C ALA A 86 -0.46 14.04 -21.09
N ALA A 87 -0.67 14.22 -22.39
CA ALA A 87 -1.59 15.22 -22.91
C ALA A 87 -3.03 14.93 -22.51
N MET A 88 -3.47 13.67 -22.56
CA MET A 88 -4.80 13.24 -22.08
C MET A 88 -4.98 13.55 -20.59
N ALA A 89 -4.01 13.19 -19.76
CA ALA A 89 -4.04 13.39 -18.31
C ALA A 89 -4.17 14.88 -17.94
N ARG A 90 -3.45 15.77 -18.62
CA ARG A 90 -3.56 17.22 -18.32
C ARG A 90 -4.87 17.84 -18.79
N LEU A 91 -5.44 17.39 -19.91
CA LEU A 91 -6.69 17.94 -20.43
C LEU A 91 -7.87 17.72 -19.48
N SER A 92 -7.79 16.71 -18.61
CA SER A 92 -8.80 16.43 -17.59
C SER A 92 -8.71 17.30 -16.34
N SER A 93 -7.54 17.89 -16.07
CA SER A 93 -7.34 18.82 -14.95
C SER A 93 -7.87 20.23 -15.22
N VAL A 94 -8.25 20.53 -16.47
CA VAL A 94 -8.84 21.83 -16.84
C VAL A 94 -10.34 21.78 -16.57
N PRO A 95 -10.91 22.71 -15.77
CA PRO A 95 -12.34 22.81 -15.57
C PRO A 95 -13.07 22.93 -16.91
N MET A 96 -13.78 21.88 -17.32
CA MET A 96 -14.54 21.92 -18.56
C MET A 96 -15.76 22.83 -18.36
N PRO A 97 -16.01 23.79 -19.27
CA PRO A 97 -17.27 24.54 -19.26
C PRO A 97 -18.43 23.53 -19.27
N ARG A 98 -19.50 23.80 -18.52
CA ARG A 98 -20.74 22.99 -18.54
C ARG A 98 -21.38 23.04 -19.93
N GLN A 99 -20.80 22.35 -20.90
CA GLN A 99 -21.36 22.15 -22.22
C GLN A 99 -22.41 21.03 -22.14
N LYS A 100 -23.42 21.08 -23.01
CA LYS A 100 -24.50 20.07 -23.07
C LYS A 100 -24.03 18.67 -23.49
N LYS A 101 -22.78 18.51 -23.94
CA LYS A 101 -22.17 17.23 -24.36
C LYS A 101 -20.80 17.10 -23.72
N ASP A 102 -20.52 15.93 -23.15
CA ASP A 102 -19.21 15.62 -22.58
C ASP A 102 -18.17 15.52 -23.72
N PRO A 103 -17.20 16.46 -23.82
CA PRO A 103 -16.18 16.43 -24.88
C PRO A 103 -15.24 15.22 -24.75
N LEU A 104 -15.26 14.54 -23.59
CA LEU A 104 -14.47 13.35 -23.33
C LEU A 104 -15.16 12.07 -23.81
N LEU A 105 -16.43 12.10 -24.26
CA LEU A 105 -17.14 10.90 -24.71
C LEU A 105 -16.35 10.01 -25.70
N PRO A 106 -15.59 10.56 -26.68
CA PRO A 106 -14.75 9.75 -27.57
C PRO A 106 -13.68 8.91 -26.85
N PHE A 107 -13.27 9.29 -25.63
CA PHE A 107 -12.29 8.55 -24.84
C PHE A 107 -12.78 7.16 -24.44
N ILE A 108 -14.08 6.99 -24.18
CA ILE A 108 -14.64 5.68 -23.79
C ILE A 108 -14.31 4.62 -24.84
N ALA A 109 -14.44 4.97 -26.12
CA ALA A 109 -14.13 4.05 -27.22
C ALA A 109 -12.62 3.72 -27.33
N MET A 110 -11.75 4.65 -26.91
CA MET A 110 -10.29 4.46 -26.95
C MET A 110 -9.76 3.75 -25.69
N CYS A 111 -10.51 3.77 -24.58
CA CYS A 111 -10.10 3.25 -23.28
C CYS A 111 -9.48 1.84 -23.31
N PRO A 112 -9.99 0.85 -24.09
CA PRO A 112 -9.36 -0.47 -24.13
C PRO A 112 -7.91 -0.39 -24.60
N SER A 113 -7.66 0.32 -25.71
CA SER A 113 -6.30 0.52 -26.23
C SER A 113 -5.42 1.36 -25.28
N ILE A 114 -5.99 2.37 -24.63
CA ILE A 114 -5.30 3.17 -23.61
C ILE A 114 -4.87 2.29 -22.44
N CYS A 115 -5.76 1.42 -21.94
CA CYS A 115 -5.45 0.50 -20.85
C CYS A 115 -4.33 -0.47 -21.21
N ILE A 116 -4.34 -1.03 -22.43
CA ILE A 116 -3.26 -1.90 -22.91
C ILE A 116 -1.92 -1.17 -22.89
N TRP A 117 -1.87 0.08 -23.37
CA TRP A 117 -0.63 0.86 -23.37
C TRP A 117 -0.15 1.25 -21.98
N ILE A 118 -1.06 1.62 -21.08
CA ILE A 118 -0.74 1.85 -19.66
C ILE A 118 -0.14 0.58 -19.04
N GLN A 119 -0.80 -0.58 -19.21
CA GLN A 119 -0.30 -1.87 -18.74
C GLN A 119 1.07 -2.22 -19.34
N THR A 120 1.27 -1.94 -20.62
CA THR A 120 2.53 -2.20 -21.34
C THR A 120 3.66 -1.35 -20.77
N LEU A 121 3.42 -0.04 -20.58
CA LEU A 121 4.40 0.89 -20.00
C LEU A 121 4.79 0.47 -18.59
N PHE A 122 3.84 0.08 -17.74
CA PHE A 122 4.13 -0.41 -16.40
C PHE A 122 4.82 -1.78 -16.40
N ALA A 123 4.44 -2.69 -17.31
CA ALA A 123 5.07 -4.00 -17.44
C ALA A 123 6.55 -3.86 -17.79
N CYS A 124 6.94 -2.93 -18.65
CA CYS A 124 8.36 -2.69 -18.99
C CYS A 124 9.23 -2.39 -17.75
N ALA A 125 8.66 -1.77 -16.71
CA ALA A 125 9.36 -1.52 -15.46
C ALA A 125 9.52 -2.77 -14.57
N GLN A 126 8.81 -3.86 -14.87
CA GLN A 126 8.83 -5.09 -14.07
C GLN A 126 9.90 -6.10 -14.57
N PRO A 127 10.60 -6.81 -13.67
CA PRO A 127 11.60 -7.81 -14.04
C PRO A 127 11.09 -8.94 -14.93
N THR A 128 9.79 -9.22 -14.91
CA THR A 128 9.15 -10.27 -15.70
C THR A 128 8.95 -9.87 -17.16
N CYS A 129 9.12 -8.60 -17.52
CA CYS A 129 8.95 -8.15 -18.90
C CYS A 129 10.22 -8.44 -19.74
N PRO A 130 10.08 -8.99 -20.95
CA PRO A 130 11.22 -9.19 -21.85
C PRO A 130 12.00 -7.91 -22.17
N GLN A 131 11.34 -6.75 -22.14
CA GLN A 131 11.95 -5.44 -22.39
C GLN A 131 12.57 -4.81 -21.13
N HIS A 132 12.57 -5.50 -19.99
CA HIS A 132 13.06 -4.94 -18.73
C HIS A 132 14.53 -4.51 -18.78
N GLY A 133 15.40 -5.30 -19.43
CA GLY A 133 16.81 -4.94 -19.60
C GLY A 133 16.98 -3.62 -20.36
N VAL A 134 16.29 -3.48 -21.49
CA VAL A 134 16.28 -2.25 -22.30
C VAL A 134 15.72 -1.07 -21.51
N TRP A 135 14.67 -1.32 -20.71
CA TRP A 135 14.10 -0.31 -19.84
C TRP A 135 15.10 0.21 -18.80
N LEU A 136 15.88 -0.67 -18.18
CA LEU A 136 16.88 -0.28 -17.19
C LEU A 136 18.03 0.53 -17.79
N ASP A 137 18.37 0.30 -19.07
CA ASP A 137 19.39 1.05 -19.80
C ASP A 137 18.98 2.51 -20.08
N LEU A 138 17.68 2.82 -19.99
CA LEU A 138 17.20 4.19 -20.14
C LEU A 138 17.62 5.06 -18.95
N LYS A 139 17.85 6.35 -19.24
CA LYS A 139 18.02 7.38 -18.20
C LYS A 139 16.81 7.38 -17.26
N LEU A 140 17.06 7.57 -15.97
CA LEU A 140 16.00 7.63 -14.95
C LEU A 140 14.93 8.67 -15.32
N GLU A 141 15.31 9.82 -15.86
CA GLU A 141 14.40 10.87 -16.33
C GLU A 141 13.42 10.36 -17.40
N THR A 142 13.89 9.56 -18.35
CA THR A 142 13.03 8.98 -19.40
C THR A 142 12.07 7.95 -18.82
N ARG A 143 12.56 7.11 -17.91
CA ARG A 143 11.73 6.13 -17.20
C ARG A 143 10.64 6.82 -16.37
N GLN A 144 11.00 7.86 -15.63
CA GLN A 144 10.08 8.67 -14.83
C GLN A 144 9.02 9.33 -15.73
N MET A 145 9.43 9.94 -16.85
CA MET A 145 8.49 10.54 -17.80
C MET A 145 7.46 9.52 -18.33
N ARG A 146 7.92 8.33 -18.71
CA ARG A 146 7.04 7.25 -19.20
C ARG A 146 6.12 6.74 -18.10
N TYR A 147 6.63 6.61 -16.87
CA TYR A 147 5.85 6.25 -15.68
C TYR A 147 4.77 7.29 -15.38
N ASP A 148 5.13 8.57 -15.27
CA ASP A 148 4.22 9.67 -14.95
C ASP A 148 3.11 9.81 -16.00
N ALA A 149 3.44 9.60 -17.27
CA ALA A 149 2.45 9.61 -18.35
C ALA A 149 1.41 8.49 -18.19
N ALA A 150 1.86 7.26 -17.90
CA ALA A 150 0.97 6.12 -17.68
C ALA A 150 0.16 6.28 -16.39
N PHE A 151 0.79 6.73 -15.31
CA PHE A 151 0.16 6.99 -14.03
C PHE A 151 -0.90 8.08 -14.14
N GLY A 152 -0.56 9.25 -14.71
CA GLY A 152 -1.51 10.35 -14.88
C GLY A 152 -2.69 9.98 -15.77
N ALA A 153 -2.48 9.15 -16.80
CA ALA A 153 -3.57 8.63 -17.61
C ALA A 153 -4.46 7.66 -16.83
N LEU A 154 -3.88 6.75 -16.03
CA LEU A 154 -4.64 5.84 -15.19
C LEU A 154 -5.43 6.59 -14.11
N GLU A 155 -4.81 7.58 -13.48
CA GLU A 155 -5.45 8.48 -12.52
C GLU A 155 -6.63 9.23 -13.15
N PHE A 156 -6.50 9.67 -14.40
CA PHE A 156 -7.61 10.26 -15.13
C PHE A 156 -8.78 9.28 -15.31
N LEU A 157 -8.49 8.01 -15.63
CA LEU A 157 -9.53 6.99 -15.81
C LEU A 157 -10.21 6.62 -14.48
N THR A 158 -9.52 6.72 -13.34
CA THR A 158 -10.05 6.36 -12.02
C THR A 158 -10.73 7.51 -11.29
N ARG A 159 -10.44 8.78 -11.64
CA ARG A 159 -11.08 9.97 -11.03
C ARG A 159 -12.40 10.34 -11.73
N PRO A 160 -13.56 10.36 -11.05
CA PRO A 160 -14.86 10.68 -11.63
C PRO A 160 -15.08 12.19 -11.76
N THR A 161 -14.16 12.88 -12.44
CA THR A 161 -14.31 14.32 -12.75
C THR A 161 -15.34 14.57 -13.85
N SER A 162 -15.76 13.52 -14.57
CA SER A 162 -16.83 13.56 -15.56
C SER A 162 -17.58 12.21 -15.66
N PRO A 163 -18.79 12.17 -16.23
CA PRO A 163 -19.49 10.92 -16.53
C PRO A 163 -18.68 9.96 -17.39
N THR A 164 -17.86 10.48 -18.32
CA THR A 164 -16.92 9.66 -19.11
C THR A 164 -15.88 8.97 -18.22
N CYS A 165 -15.29 9.68 -17.26
CA CYS A 165 -14.31 9.08 -16.36
C CYS A 165 -14.95 8.04 -15.44
N SER A 166 -16.17 8.30 -14.94
CA SER A 166 -16.94 7.32 -14.17
C SER A 166 -17.26 6.05 -14.98
N ALA A 167 -17.54 6.19 -16.28
CA ALA A 167 -17.75 5.05 -17.18
C ALA A 167 -16.43 4.31 -17.46
N ALA A 168 -15.33 5.04 -17.67
CA ALA A 168 -14.01 4.47 -17.90
C ALA A 168 -13.51 3.69 -16.68
N ASN A 169 -13.69 4.20 -15.46
CA ASN A 169 -13.32 3.51 -14.22
C ASN A 169 -13.98 2.13 -14.08
N ARG A 170 -15.19 1.96 -14.62
CA ARG A 170 -15.93 0.69 -14.61
C ARG A 170 -15.53 -0.27 -15.74
N MET A 171 -14.60 0.13 -16.61
CA MET A 171 -14.17 -0.72 -17.71
C MET A 171 -13.30 -1.87 -17.21
N PRO A 172 -13.39 -3.05 -17.85
CA PRO A 172 -12.53 -4.19 -17.52
C PRO A 172 -11.05 -3.80 -17.58
N GLY A 173 -10.31 -4.14 -16.53
CA GLY A 173 -8.86 -3.99 -16.46
C GLY A 173 -8.35 -2.68 -15.84
N VAL A 174 -9.17 -1.63 -15.66
CA VAL A 174 -8.70 -0.38 -15.03
C VAL A 174 -8.29 -0.61 -13.58
N MET A 175 -9.20 -1.10 -12.74
CA MET A 175 -8.91 -1.40 -11.33
C MET A 175 -7.85 -2.50 -11.17
N SER A 176 -7.86 -3.52 -12.04
CA SER A 176 -6.82 -4.56 -12.04
C SER A 176 -5.44 -3.99 -12.38
N THR A 177 -5.35 -2.96 -13.22
CA THR A 177 -4.09 -2.27 -13.53
C THR A 177 -3.62 -1.44 -12.34
N SER A 178 -4.53 -0.72 -11.67
CA SER A 178 -4.23 0.00 -10.43
C SER A 178 -3.70 -0.94 -9.34
N ALA A 179 -4.36 -2.09 -9.14
CA ALA A 179 -3.93 -3.11 -8.19
C ALA A 179 -2.55 -3.70 -8.56
N ALA A 180 -2.32 -4.00 -9.84
CA ALA A 180 -1.02 -4.50 -10.30
C ALA A 180 0.11 -3.49 -10.08
N LEU A 181 -0.15 -2.19 -10.32
CA LEU A 181 0.80 -1.13 -10.07
C LEU A 181 1.09 -0.97 -8.57
N TRP A 182 0.05 -1.02 -7.74
CA TRP A 182 0.19 -0.98 -6.28
C TRP A 182 1.04 -2.13 -5.75
N ILE A 183 0.86 -3.34 -6.29
CA ILE A 183 1.71 -4.50 -5.96
C ILE A 183 3.16 -4.28 -6.43
N ALA A 184 3.33 -3.80 -7.66
CA ALA A 184 4.64 -3.56 -8.27
C ALA A 184 5.49 -2.55 -7.49
N GLU A 185 4.94 -1.38 -7.17
CA GLU A 185 5.58 -0.38 -6.32
C GLU A 185 5.96 -0.95 -4.95
N GLY A 186 5.12 -1.79 -4.35
CA GLY A 186 5.41 -2.44 -3.06
C GLY A 186 6.50 -3.50 -3.10
N ARG A 187 6.79 -4.04 -4.29
CA ARG A 187 7.87 -5.02 -4.52
C ARG A 187 9.17 -4.38 -4.98
N ASP A 188 9.18 -3.09 -5.30
CA ASP A 188 10.39 -2.37 -5.69
C ASP A 188 11.22 -2.00 -4.45
N PRO A 189 12.39 -2.65 -4.21
CA PRO A 189 13.22 -2.35 -3.06
C PRO A 189 13.90 -0.97 -3.14
N SER A 190 13.94 -0.37 -4.33
CA SER A 190 14.59 0.93 -4.57
C SER A 190 13.60 2.09 -4.49
N TYR A 191 12.30 1.81 -4.42
CA TYR A 191 11.23 2.81 -4.40
C TYR A 191 11.34 3.80 -5.58
N THR A 192 11.72 3.29 -6.75
CA THR A 192 12.21 4.05 -7.92
C THR A 192 11.24 5.15 -8.34
N PHE A 193 9.93 4.84 -8.31
CA PHE A 193 8.85 5.76 -8.68
C PHE A 193 7.95 6.15 -7.51
N GLY A 194 8.35 5.81 -6.28
CA GLY A 194 7.56 6.04 -5.07
C GLY A 194 6.37 5.09 -4.91
N PHE A 195 5.31 5.60 -4.27
CA PHE A 195 4.16 4.81 -3.80
C PHE A 195 2.80 5.40 -4.23
N GLN A 196 2.77 6.04 -5.39
CA GLN A 196 1.65 6.85 -5.86
C GLN A 196 0.39 6.01 -6.17
N ALA A 197 0.53 4.71 -6.44
CA ALA A 197 -0.61 3.86 -6.76
C ALA A 197 -1.66 3.76 -5.65
N ALA A 198 -1.32 4.07 -4.39
CA ALA A 198 -2.28 4.10 -3.29
C ALA A 198 -3.48 5.03 -3.56
N TRP A 199 -3.26 6.11 -4.32
CA TRP A 199 -4.32 7.05 -4.71
C TRP A 199 -5.33 6.48 -5.72
N LEU A 200 -4.93 5.48 -6.49
CA LEU A 200 -5.76 4.85 -7.52
C LEU A 200 -6.71 3.79 -6.94
N MET A 201 -6.49 3.42 -5.67
CA MET A 201 -7.17 2.32 -4.98
C MET A 201 -8.37 2.77 -4.15
N ARG A 202 -8.66 4.08 -4.09
CA ARG A 202 -9.75 4.64 -3.27
C ARG A 202 -10.90 5.13 -4.15
N ASP A 203 -12.10 5.10 -3.60
CA ASP A 203 -13.19 5.92 -4.08
C ASP A 203 -12.93 7.39 -3.70
N PRO A 204 -13.29 8.34 -4.57
CA PRO A 204 -13.15 9.75 -4.26
C PRO A 204 -14.14 10.13 -3.16
N PRO A 205 -13.73 10.97 -2.20
CA PRO A 205 -14.62 11.37 -1.13
C PRO A 205 -15.81 12.16 -1.68
N GLU A 206 -17.03 11.74 -1.35
CA GLU A 206 -18.24 12.45 -1.78
C GLU A 206 -18.39 13.81 -1.09
N ASP A 207 -17.93 13.97 0.17
CA ASP A 207 -18.13 15.23 0.92
C ASP A 207 -17.08 15.55 2.01
N SER A 208 -16.04 14.73 2.22
CA SER A 208 -14.93 15.11 3.12
C SER A 208 -13.67 14.27 2.85
N GLU A 209 -12.51 14.92 2.81
CA GLU A 209 -11.19 14.30 2.62
C GLU A 209 -10.82 13.27 3.72
N GLN A 210 -11.65 13.14 4.77
CA GLN A 210 -11.38 12.33 5.95
C GLN A 210 -11.93 10.89 5.86
N ASN A 211 -12.87 10.61 4.97
CA ASN A 211 -13.38 9.25 4.79
C ASN A 211 -12.81 8.65 3.50
N VAL A 212 -11.72 7.91 3.64
CA VAL A 212 -11.21 7.05 2.57
C VAL A 212 -12.12 5.83 2.49
N TYR A 213 -12.86 5.73 1.40
CA TYR A 213 -13.61 4.52 1.06
C TYR A 213 -12.79 3.71 0.07
N TYR A 214 -12.56 2.44 0.37
CA TYR A 214 -12.01 1.49 -0.59
C TYR A 214 -13.18 0.81 -1.30
N PRO A 215 -13.16 0.68 -2.64
CA PRO A 215 -14.17 -0.06 -3.37
C PRO A 215 -14.32 -1.47 -2.77
N PRO A 216 -15.55 -1.99 -2.60
CA PRO A 216 -15.78 -3.31 -1.99
C PRO A 216 -15.00 -4.45 -2.67
N ASP A 217 -14.79 -4.33 -3.99
CA ASP A 217 -14.09 -5.33 -4.81
C ASP A 217 -12.58 -5.07 -4.96
N LEU A 218 -12.03 -4.02 -4.33
CA LEU A 218 -10.62 -3.64 -4.47
C LEU A 218 -9.67 -4.81 -4.15
N LEU A 219 -9.91 -5.46 -3.01
CA LEU A 219 -9.08 -6.57 -2.55
C LEU A 219 -9.20 -7.78 -3.47
N LYS A 220 -10.35 -7.97 -4.12
CA LYS A 220 -10.52 -9.03 -5.13
C LYS A 220 -9.58 -8.80 -6.31
N HIS A 221 -9.47 -7.57 -6.80
CA HIS A 221 -8.52 -7.24 -7.87
C HIS A 221 -7.05 -7.46 -7.48
N ILE A 222 -6.70 -7.32 -6.18
CA ILE A 222 -5.37 -7.64 -5.67
C ILE A 222 -5.17 -9.15 -5.57
N ALA A 223 -6.16 -9.88 -5.03
CA ALA A 223 -6.12 -11.33 -4.84
C ALA A 223 -6.11 -12.11 -6.17
N ASP A 224 -6.83 -11.63 -7.19
CA ASP A 224 -6.88 -12.19 -8.55
C ASP A 224 -5.51 -12.15 -9.28
N ARG A 225 -4.45 -11.64 -8.63
CA ARG A 225 -3.06 -11.62 -9.12
C ARG A 225 -2.22 -12.74 -8.53
N ASP A 226 -2.86 -13.87 -8.20
CA ASP A 226 -2.26 -15.07 -7.60
C ASP A 226 -1.49 -14.77 -6.30
N LEU A 227 -1.96 -13.78 -5.54
CA LEU A 227 -1.44 -13.49 -4.21
C LEU A 227 -2.33 -14.14 -3.17
N ASP A 228 -1.71 -14.96 -2.30
CA ASP A 228 -2.37 -15.38 -1.08
C ASP A 228 -2.49 -14.21 -0.08
N HIS A 229 -3.29 -14.42 0.96
CA HIS A 229 -3.56 -13.40 1.96
C HIS A 229 -2.28 -12.86 2.62
N ASP A 230 -1.30 -13.74 2.87
CA ASP A 230 -0.03 -13.33 3.49
C ASP A 230 0.83 -12.49 2.54
N ALA A 231 0.88 -12.83 1.26
CA ALA A 231 1.57 -12.06 0.23
C ALA A 231 0.97 -10.65 0.10
N ILE A 232 -0.35 -10.51 0.17
CA ILE A 232 -1.00 -9.19 0.14
C ILE A 232 -0.57 -8.35 1.35
N ILE A 233 -0.60 -8.93 2.54
CA ILE A 233 -0.15 -8.26 3.78
C ILE A 233 1.32 -7.89 3.70
N ASN A 234 2.17 -8.79 3.19
CA ASN A 234 3.59 -8.52 2.98
C ASN A 234 3.80 -7.30 2.08
N VAL A 235 3.05 -7.20 0.98
CA VAL A 235 3.11 -6.02 0.10
C VAL A 235 2.68 -4.76 0.85
N MET A 236 1.59 -4.77 1.64
CA MET A 236 1.18 -3.60 2.45
C MET A 236 2.31 -3.15 3.39
N ILE A 237 2.92 -4.09 4.12
CA ILE A 237 4.01 -3.80 5.05
C ILE A 237 5.25 -3.26 4.33
N LEU A 238 5.62 -3.85 3.18
CA LEU A 238 6.74 -3.40 2.37
C LEU A 238 6.53 -1.98 1.85
N ARG A 239 5.33 -1.63 1.38
CA ARG A 239 4.98 -0.27 0.97
C ARG A 239 5.10 0.74 2.11
N ILE A 240 4.51 0.43 3.26
CA ILE A 240 4.54 1.31 4.44
C ILE A 240 5.98 1.56 4.88
N ASN A 241 6.76 0.48 5.06
CA ASN A 241 8.16 0.60 5.47
C ASN A 241 8.99 1.33 4.42
N GLY A 242 8.80 0.99 3.15
CA GLY A 242 9.54 1.61 2.06
C GLY A 242 9.29 3.11 1.96
N ASN A 243 8.04 3.54 2.11
CA ASN A 243 7.67 4.96 2.09
C ASN A 243 8.33 5.71 3.26
N LEU A 244 8.29 5.11 4.46
CA LEU A 244 8.95 5.68 5.64
C LEU A 244 10.48 5.69 5.57
N LEU A 245 11.09 4.84 4.72
CA LEU A 245 12.53 4.80 4.51
C LEU A 245 13.02 5.79 3.44
N GLN A 246 12.12 6.36 2.63
CA GLN A 246 12.50 7.41 1.67
C GLN A 246 13.02 8.66 2.38
N GLU A 247 13.87 9.45 1.71
CA GLU A 247 14.33 10.73 2.25
C GLU A 247 13.15 11.67 2.56
N GLN A 248 12.19 11.73 1.64
CA GLN A 248 10.92 12.47 1.76
C GLN A 248 9.75 11.50 1.54
N PRO A 249 9.08 11.05 2.62
CA PRO A 249 7.92 10.18 2.51
C PRO A 249 6.78 10.85 1.76
N ASP A 250 6.10 10.08 0.91
CA ASP A 250 4.78 10.45 0.38
C ASP A 250 3.76 10.22 1.49
N ILE A 251 3.53 11.27 2.29
CA ILE A 251 2.68 11.26 3.48
C ILE A 251 1.26 10.81 3.15
N SER A 252 0.74 11.22 2.00
CA SER A 252 -0.62 10.90 1.64
C SER A 252 -0.76 9.41 1.27
N SER A 253 0.12 8.89 0.42
CA SER A 253 0.14 7.46 0.09
C SER A 253 0.41 6.60 1.32
N LEU A 254 1.30 7.05 2.22
CA LEU A 254 1.56 6.38 3.49
C LEU A 254 0.29 6.29 4.36
N GLY A 255 -0.46 7.38 4.48
CA GLY A 255 -1.72 7.40 5.21
C GLY A 255 -2.75 6.42 4.65
N GLN A 256 -2.83 6.31 3.31
CA GLN A 256 -3.68 5.33 2.64
C GLN A 256 -3.26 3.90 2.95
N ASP A 257 -1.98 3.55 2.78
CA ASP A 257 -1.51 2.18 3.00
C ASP A 257 -1.67 1.76 4.48
N LEU A 258 -1.41 2.68 5.42
CA LEU A 258 -1.64 2.46 6.86
C LEU A 258 -3.13 2.24 7.19
N LEU A 259 -4.01 3.04 6.61
CA LEU A 259 -5.44 2.91 6.83
C LEU A 259 -5.98 1.61 6.25
N LEU A 260 -5.55 1.25 5.03
CA LEU A 260 -5.93 -0.01 4.39
C LEU A 260 -5.54 -1.21 5.26
N LEU A 261 -4.31 -1.25 5.75
CA LEU A 261 -3.85 -2.29 6.68
C LEU A 261 -4.71 -2.33 7.95
N CYS A 262 -5.00 -1.17 8.54
CA CYS A 262 -5.83 -1.08 9.74
C CYS A 262 -7.26 -1.59 9.50
N VAL A 263 -7.89 -1.25 8.37
CA VAL A 263 -9.21 -1.76 7.97
C VAL A 263 -9.19 -3.28 7.85
N GLN A 264 -8.18 -3.85 7.18
CA GLN A 264 -8.08 -5.31 7.05
C GLN A 264 -7.86 -5.99 8.39
N VAL A 265 -7.04 -5.40 9.27
CA VAL A 265 -6.82 -5.95 10.60
C VAL A 265 -8.07 -5.79 11.47
N LYS A 266 -8.90 -4.78 11.27
CA LYS A 266 -10.17 -4.56 12.00
C LYS A 266 -11.34 -5.40 11.51
N ALA A 267 -11.19 -6.15 10.42
CA ALA A 267 -12.27 -6.92 9.82
C ALA A 267 -12.98 -7.80 10.87
N ASP A 268 -14.30 -7.68 10.96
CA ASP A 268 -15.13 -8.47 11.87
C ASP A 268 -15.98 -9.49 11.11
N GLU A 269 -16.92 -10.14 11.80
CA GLU A 269 -17.82 -11.14 11.22
C GLU A 269 -18.72 -10.59 10.10
N THR A 270 -18.86 -9.26 9.99
CA THR A 270 -19.64 -8.59 8.93
C THR A 270 -18.81 -8.23 7.70
N ALA A 271 -17.48 -8.32 7.79
CA ALA A 271 -16.58 -8.08 6.66
C ALA A 271 -16.64 -9.21 5.62
N THR A 272 -16.05 -8.97 4.43
CA THR A 272 -15.93 -9.99 3.39
C THR A 272 -15.05 -11.16 3.85
N GLU A 273 -15.26 -12.36 3.28
CA GLU A 273 -14.44 -13.54 3.57
C GLU A 273 -12.95 -13.27 3.33
N LEU A 274 -12.62 -12.53 2.26
CA LEU A 274 -11.26 -12.13 1.95
C LEU A 274 -10.64 -11.28 3.08
N SER A 275 -11.35 -10.25 3.55
CA SER A 275 -10.89 -9.42 4.66
C SER A 275 -10.74 -10.20 5.97
N GLN A 276 -11.66 -11.11 6.26
CA GLN A 276 -11.57 -12.00 7.44
C GLN A 276 -10.34 -12.91 7.35
N ASN A 277 -10.09 -13.49 6.18
CA ASN A 277 -8.92 -14.34 5.95
C ASN A 277 -7.61 -13.56 6.02
N MET A 278 -7.58 -12.32 5.52
CA MET A 278 -6.43 -11.42 5.69
C MET A 278 -6.18 -11.09 7.16
N ARG A 279 -7.23 -10.78 7.93
CA ARG A 279 -7.09 -10.58 9.38
C ARG A 279 -6.48 -11.81 10.06
N LEU A 280 -7.00 -13.00 9.78
CA LEU A 280 -6.50 -14.25 10.34
C LEU A 280 -5.03 -14.47 9.95
N SER A 281 -4.70 -14.27 8.68
CA SER A 281 -3.33 -14.39 8.16
C SER A 281 -2.40 -13.44 8.90
N PHE A 282 -2.73 -12.15 9.01
CA PHE A 282 -1.92 -11.15 9.72
C PHE A 282 -1.70 -11.54 11.18
N LEU A 283 -2.78 -11.87 11.89
CA LEU A 283 -2.72 -12.20 13.31
C LEU A 283 -1.99 -13.51 13.60
N SER A 284 -1.92 -14.43 12.63
CA SER A 284 -1.21 -15.70 12.75
C SER A 284 0.31 -15.57 12.55
N ARG A 285 0.79 -14.46 11.98
CA ARG A 285 2.22 -14.22 11.75
C ARG A 285 2.96 -14.10 13.07
N SER A 286 4.10 -14.79 13.17
CA SER A 286 5.01 -14.67 14.31
C SER A 286 5.70 -13.30 14.36
N THR A 287 5.63 -12.48 13.32
CA THR A 287 6.31 -11.18 13.24
C THR A 287 5.38 -9.98 13.41
N CYS A 288 4.06 -10.17 13.47
CA CYS A 288 3.10 -9.07 13.36
C CYS A 288 3.29 -7.97 14.42
N ALA A 289 3.63 -8.34 15.66
CA ALA A 289 3.89 -7.38 16.73
C ALA A 289 5.19 -6.57 16.50
N VAL A 290 6.23 -7.23 15.97
CA VAL A 290 7.51 -6.60 15.65
C VAL A 290 7.36 -5.68 14.45
N GLU A 291 6.59 -6.07 13.44
CA GLU A 291 6.28 -5.25 12.27
C GLU A 291 5.60 -3.92 12.68
N ILE A 292 4.62 -3.99 13.58
CA ILE A 292 3.92 -2.78 14.07
C ILE A 292 4.84 -1.90 14.93
N ALA A 293 5.70 -2.50 15.77
CA ALA A 293 6.70 -1.75 16.52
C ALA A 293 7.73 -1.07 15.59
N ASN A 294 8.14 -1.73 14.51
CA ASN A 294 9.05 -1.17 13.51
C ASN A 294 8.41 -0.01 12.74
N ILE A 295 7.17 -0.17 12.27
CA ILE A 295 6.42 0.92 11.61
C ILE A 295 6.31 2.13 12.54
N LEU A 296 5.95 1.90 13.82
CA LEU A 296 5.88 2.97 14.81
C LEU A 296 7.24 3.68 15.02
N SER A 297 8.34 2.92 15.05
CA SER A 297 9.69 3.49 15.15
C SER A 297 10.00 4.38 13.96
N LEU A 298 9.74 3.89 12.75
CA LEU A 298 10.00 4.63 11.51
C LEU A 298 9.15 5.91 11.42
N ILE A 299 7.86 5.85 11.79
CA ILE A 299 7.00 7.04 11.88
C ILE A 299 7.61 8.09 12.84
N LEU A 300 8.12 7.65 13.99
CA LEU A 300 8.74 8.55 14.97
C LEU A 300 10.05 9.16 14.50
N ASP A 301 10.83 8.42 13.72
CA ASP A 301 12.08 8.91 13.14
C ASP A 301 11.82 9.90 12.01
N LYS A 302 10.66 9.82 11.35
CA LYS A 302 10.17 10.78 10.35
C LYS A 302 9.38 11.96 10.91
N TYR A 303 9.25 12.10 12.23
CA TYR A 303 8.40 13.11 12.88
C TYR A 303 8.55 14.53 12.31
N THR A 304 9.78 15.00 12.06
CA THR A 304 10.03 16.37 11.56
C THR A 304 9.46 16.61 10.17
N GLN A 305 9.33 15.56 9.35
CA GLN A 305 8.80 15.64 7.99
C GLN A 305 7.26 15.51 7.98
N ILE A 306 6.69 14.82 8.97
CA ILE A 306 5.26 14.49 9.03
C ILE A 306 4.49 15.22 10.13
N GLN A 307 5.09 16.21 10.80
CA GLN A 307 4.58 16.82 12.03
C GLN A 307 3.10 17.23 11.96
N SER A 308 2.67 17.83 10.85
CA SER A 308 1.28 18.30 10.65
C SER A 308 0.25 17.18 10.58
N LEU A 309 0.65 15.99 10.13
CA LEU A 309 -0.21 14.81 9.93
C LEU A 309 0.16 13.66 10.87
N PHE A 310 1.05 13.90 11.83
CA PHE A 310 1.61 12.88 12.71
C PHE A 310 0.53 12.08 13.45
N GLY A 311 -0.48 12.76 14.01
CA GLY A 311 -1.60 12.09 14.70
C GLY A 311 -2.43 11.19 13.77
N GLN A 312 -2.65 11.63 12.52
CA GLN A 312 -3.44 10.89 11.54
C GLN A 312 -2.70 9.64 11.06
N LEU A 313 -1.38 9.71 10.87
CA LEU A 313 -0.55 8.56 10.51
C LEU A 313 -0.37 7.58 11.68
N LEU A 314 -0.35 8.11 12.91
CA LEU A 314 -0.15 7.30 14.10
C LEU A 314 -1.41 6.49 14.47
N ASP A 315 -2.60 7.06 14.27
CA ASP A 315 -3.88 6.45 14.65
C ASP A 315 -4.10 5.02 14.11
N PRO A 316 -3.88 4.71 12.81
CA PRO A 316 -3.99 3.35 12.30
C PRO A 316 -3.07 2.35 13.02
N CYS A 317 -1.82 2.72 13.30
CA CYS A 317 -0.86 1.87 14.01
C CYS A 317 -1.31 1.59 15.46
N LEU A 318 -1.81 2.62 16.14
CA LEU A 318 -2.31 2.50 17.51
C LEU A 318 -3.54 1.60 17.60
N ASN A 319 -4.43 1.71 16.64
CA ASN A 319 -5.61 0.85 16.53
C ASN A 319 -5.21 -0.62 16.30
N ILE A 320 -4.26 -0.88 15.38
CA ILE A 320 -3.75 -2.23 15.16
C ILE A 320 -3.13 -2.79 16.46
N ALA A 321 -2.38 -1.99 17.20
CA ALA A 321 -1.76 -2.43 18.44
C ALA A 321 -2.77 -2.87 19.51
N LEU A 322 -3.93 -2.22 19.61
CA LEU A 322 -5.02 -2.67 20.49
C LEU A 322 -5.56 -4.05 20.06
N ILE A 323 -5.75 -4.25 18.76
CA ILE A 323 -6.28 -5.49 18.21
C ILE A 323 -5.35 -6.68 18.47
N LEU A 324 -4.04 -6.47 18.43
CA LEU A 324 -3.04 -7.51 18.69
C LEU A 324 -3.23 -8.15 20.09
N VAL A 325 -3.81 -7.43 21.06
CA VAL A 325 -3.97 -7.89 22.44
C VAL A 325 -5.37 -8.37 22.83
N GLU A 326 -6.37 -8.22 21.96
CA GLU A 326 -7.77 -8.54 22.28
C GLU A 326 -8.07 -10.05 22.22
N ASP A 327 -7.43 -10.77 21.31
CA ASP A 327 -7.78 -12.15 20.96
C ASP A 327 -7.18 -13.22 21.92
N LYS A 328 -7.72 -14.44 21.95
CA LYS A 328 -7.32 -15.55 22.84
C LYS A 328 -5.85 -15.94 22.68
N PHE A 329 -5.29 -15.76 21.49
CA PHE A 329 -3.86 -16.00 21.18
C PHE A 329 -2.96 -14.79 21.43
N ALA A 330 -3.49 -13.70 22.00
CA ALA A 330 -2.72 -12.49 22.26
C ALA A 330 -1.48 -12.72 23.12
N PHE A 331 -1.43 -13.76 23.96
CA PHE A 331 -0.31 -13.98 24.88
C PHE A 331 1.07 -13.95 24.20
N HIS A 332 1.21 -14.57 23.03
CA HIS A 332 2.47 -14.58 22.28
C HIS A 332 2.81 -13.17 21.75
N ARG A 333 1.83 -12.50 21.12
CA ARG A 333 1.97 -11.14 20.59
C ARG A 333 2.26 -10.11 21.68
N ILE A 334 1.62 -10.26 22.83
CA ILE A 334 1.88 -9.52 24.07
C ILE A 334 3.34 -9.67 24.49
N SER A 335 3.86 -10.90 24.52
CA SER A 335 5.28 -11.15 24.83
C SER A 335 6.19 -10.45 23.84
N GLN A 336 5.87 -10.50 22.55
CA GLN A 336 6.68 -9.87 21.50
C GLN A 336 6.69 -8.35 21.62
N LEU A 337 5.54 -7.72 21.89
CA LEU A 337 5.47 -6.28 22.15
C LEU A 337 6.33 -5.90 23.36
N LEU A 338 6.29 -6.71 24.42
CA LEU A 338 7.15 -6.54 25.60
C LEU A 338 8.63 -6.77 25.30
N ASP A 339 8.98 -7.70 24.41
CA ASP A 339 10.37 -7.96 24.03
C ASP A 339 10.89 -6.95 22.97
N SER A 340 10.08 -5.93 22.61
CA SER A 340 10.40 -4.88 21.63
C SER A 340 10.47 -3.48 22.26
N ALA A 341 10.85 -2.47 21.48
CA ALA A 341 10.85 -1.06 21.92
C ALA A 341 9.44 -0.43 22.04
N PHE A 342 8.36 -1.18 21.83
CA PHE A 342 7.01 -0.67 21.64
C PHE A 342 6.54 0.35 22.71
N PHE A 343 6.66 0.05 24.00
CA PHE A 343 6.22 0.98 25.07
C PHE A 343 7.06 2.24 25.16
N ASN A 344 8.34 2.15 24.85
CA ASN A 344 9.24 3.30 24.77
C ASN A 344 8.85 4.19 23.59
N LEU A 345 8.50 3.58 22.46
CA LEU A 345 7.99 4.29 21.27
C LEU A 345 6.65 4.97 21.56
N LEU A 346 5.69 4.29 22.21
CA LEU A 346 4.43 4.91 22.62
C LEU A 346 4.65 6.09 23.55
N ALA A 347 5.52 5.93 24.55
CA ALA A 347 5.86 7.02 25.45
C ALA A 347 6.50 8.18 24.68
N ARG A 348 7.41 7.92 23.74
CA ARG A 348 8.03 8.94 22.86
C ARG A 348 6.97 9.68 22.05
N ALA A 349 6.09 8.93 21.38
CA ALA A 349 5.01 9.44 20.55
C ALA A 349 4.06 10.36 21.32
N ASP A 350 3.67 9.97 22.53
CA ASP A 350 2.69 10.69 23.34
C ASP A 350 3.09 12.15 23.57
N GLY A 351 4.33 12.39 24.00
CA GLY A 351 4.74 13.78 24.21
C GLY A 351 5.40 14.44 23.00
N LEU A 352 5.35 13.82 21.81
CA LEU A 352 5.49 14.53 20.54
C LEU A 352 4.13 14.99 19.99
N LEU A 353 3.08 14.19 20.19
CA LEU A 353 1.72 14.46 19.72
C LEU A 353 1.00 15.49 20.58
N GLY A 354 1.14 15.40 21.91
CA GLY A 354 0.25 16.11 22.83
C GLY A 354 -1.17 15.54 22.82
N PRO A 355 -2.19 16.32 23.21
CA PRO A 355 -3.58 15.87 23.18
C PRO A 355 -4.00 15.52 21.73
N PRO A 356 -4.54 14.31 21.47
CA PRO A 356 -4.96 13.92 20.13
C PRO A 356 -6.14 14.79 19.66
N ALA A 357 -6.26 14.95 18.34
CA ALA A 357 -7.43 15.58 17.75
C ALA A 357 -8.71 14.75 18.04
N PRO A 358 -9.90 15.39 18.12
CA PRO A 358 -11.14 14.68 18.34
C PRO A 358 -11.32 13.52 17.34
N GLY A 359 -11.61 12.32 17.85
CA GLY A 359 -11.83 11.11 17.04
C GLY A 359 -10.56 10.30 16.75
N LEU A 360 -9.37 10.80 17.06
CA LEU A 360 -8.12 10.04 16.93
C LEU A 360 -7.71 9.40 18.25
N LEU A 361 -7.17 8.19 18.17
CA LEU A 361 -6.64 7.44 19.30
C LEU A 361 -5.28 8.01 19.72
N GLY A 362 -5.14 8.39 21.00
CA GLY A 362 -3.87 8.84 21.57
C GLY A 362 -2.99 7.69 22.08
N PRO A 363 -1.64 7.81 22.06
CA PRO A 363 -0.75 6.80 22.65
C PRO A 363 -1.04 6.52 24.12
N ARG A 364 -1.40 7.56 24.88
CA ARG A 364 -1.86 7.45 26.27
C ARG A 364 -3.05 6.52 26.44
N GLU A 365 -4.08 6.67 25.60
CA GLU A 365 -5.28 5.82 25.66
C GLU A 365 -4.94 4.36 25.34
N VAL A 366 -4.03 4.13 24.40
CA VAL A 366 -3.52 2.79 24.11
C VAL A 366 -2.86 2.18 25.35
N ILE A 367 -1.95 2.91 26.01
CA ILE A 367 -1.32 2.42 27.24
C ILE A 367 -2.37 2.12 28.31
N GLU A 368 -3.35 3.01 28.50
CA GLU A 368 -4.42 2.85 29.49
C GLU A 368 -5.29 1.61 29.23
N ARG A 369 -5.51 1.21 27.96
CA ARG A 369 -6.26 -0.01 27.60
C ARG A 369 -5.40 -1.27 27.61
N LEU A 370 -4.15 -1.16 27.20
CA LEU A 370 -3.23 -2.28 27.10
C LEU A 370 -2.78 -2.78 28.48
N VAL A 371 -2.37 -1.88 29.39
CA VAL A 371 -1.79 -2.24 30.70
C VAL A 371 -2.74 -3.10 31.56
N PRO A 372 -4.04 -2.79 31.70
CA PRO A 372 -4.98 -3.65 32.40
C PRO A 372 -5.15 -5.03 31.75
N THR A 373 -5.17 -5.10 30.42
CA THR A 373 -5.30 -6.34 29.64
C THR A 373 -4.09 -7.26 29.84
N PHE A 374 -2.88 -6.69 29.86
CA PHE A 374 -1.67 -7.42 30.22
C PHE A 374 -1.73 -7.91 31.67
N LEU A 375 -2.15 -7.06 32.61
CA LEU A 375 -2.23 -7.41 34.03
C LEU A 375 -3.16 -8.59 34.32
N THR A 376 -4.32 -8.64 33.68
CA THR A 376 -5.28 -9.74 33.88
C THR A 376 -4.72 -11.04 33.33
N ARG A 377 -4.16 -11.03 32.11
CA ARG A 377 -3.68 -12.23 31.40
C ARG A 377 -2.33 -12.75 31.91
N LEU A 378 -1.41 -11.85 32.30
CA LEU A 378 -0.04 -12.18 32.71
C LEU A 378 0.09 -12.46 34.22
N SER A 379 -0.97 -12.27 35.01
CA SER A 379 -0.98 -12.62 36.43
C SER A 379 -0.66 -14.11 36.69
N MET A 380 -0.78 -14.95 35.66
CA MET A 380 -0.40 -16.38 35.69
C MET A 380 1.07 -16.66 35.31
N HIS A 381 1.83 -15.69 34.78
CA HIS A 381 3.20 -15.87 34.26
C HIS A 381 4.21 -14.88 34.85
N ARG A 382 4.89 -15.29 35.94
CA ARG A 382 5.81 -14.46 36.73
C ARG A 382 6.99 -13.84 35.94
N SER A 383 7.49 -14.52 34.92
CA SER A 383 8.59 -14.04 34.06
C SER A 383 8.16 -12.82 33.24
N MET A 384 7.01 -12.88 32.57
CA MET A 384 6.47 -11.77 31.79
C MET A 384 6.06 -10.58 32.65
N PHE A 385 5.54 -10.84 33.85
CA PHE A 385 5.22 -9.80 34.81
C PHE A 385 6.46 -9.00 35.26
N THR A 386 7.63 -9.64 35.33
CA THR A 386 8.91 -8.97 35.63
C THR A 386 9.45 -8.19 34.43
N ARG A 387 9.26 -8.70 33.21
CA ARG A 387 9.63 -7.98 31.96
C ARG A 387 8.80 -6.73 31.76
N MET A 388 7.48 -6.84 31.91
CA MET A 388 6.54 -5.72 31.86
C MET A 388 6.91 -4.61 32.86
N ARG A 389 7.38 -4.97 34.06
CA ARG A 389 7.91 -3.99 35.01
C ARG A 389 9.12 -3.23 34.45
N THR A 390 10.01 -3.89 33.72
CA THR A 390 11.24 -3.28 33.20
C THR A 390 10.93 -2.36 32.02
N GLU A 391 10.10 -2.82 31.08
CA GLU A 391 9.81 -2.09 29.84
C GLU A 391 8.83 -0.94 30.03
N LEU A 392 7.97 -0.99 31.04
CA LEU A 392 7.09 0.14 31.37
C LEU A 392 7.78 1.22 32.21
N LEU A 393 9.03 1.04 32.65
CA LEU A 393 9.74 2.04 33.47
C LEU A 393 9.92 3.40 32.78
N PRO A 394 10.31 3.49 31.50
CA PRO A 394 10.48 4.77 30.83
C PRO A 394 9.15 5.49 30.63
N THR A 395 8.11 4.74 30.23
CA THR A 395 6.72 5.19 30.17
C THR A 395 6.28 5.76 31.52
N ARG A 396 6.51 5.01 32.62
CA ARG A 396 6.22 5.46 33.98
C ARG A 396 6.92 6.77 34.35
N ARG A 397 8.22 6.92 34.05
CA ARG A 397 8.97 8.15 34.37
C ARG A 397 8.35 9.37 33.70
N ARG A 398 7.87 9.22 32.47
CA ARG A 398 7.19 10.29 31.72
C ARG A 398 5.85 10.71 32.36
N TYR A 399 5.09 9.74 32.86
CA TYR A 399 3.76 10.00 33.46
C TYR A 399 3.76 10.21 34.97
N LYS A 400 4.91 10.15 35.64
CA LYS A 400 5.04 10.24 37.11
C LYS A 400 4.53 11.57 37.71
N ASN A 401 4.53 12.65 36.93
CA ASN A 401 4.23 14.01 37.41
C ASN A 401 2.84 14.54 37.02
N GLN A 402 1.98 13.73 36.41
CA GLN A 402 0.64 14.18 36.00
C GLN A 402 -0.43 13.48 36.85
N ASN A 403 -1.21 14.26 37.62
CA ASN A 403 -2.44 13.78 38.24
C ASN A 403 -3.36 13.22 37.14
N GLY A 404 -3.59 11.91 37.12
CA GLY A 404 -4.39 11.27 36.06
C GLY A 404 -4.49 9.76 36.17
N GLN A 405 -5.37 9.17 35.37
CA GLN A 405 -5.70 7.74 35.39
C GLN A 405 -4.48 6.83 35.24
N LEU A 406 -3.50 7.18 34.39
CA LEU A 406 -2.23 6.45 34.25
C LEU A 406 -1.42 6.33 35.56
N HIS A 407 -1.37 7.38 36.39
CA HIS A 407 -0.65 7.32 37.67
C HIS A 407 -1.31 6.30 38.61
N THR A 408 -2.64 6.33 38.72
CA THR A 408 -3.42 5.34 39.48
C THR A 408 -3.25 3.92 38.91
N LEU A 409 -3.18 3.79 37.59
CA LEU A 409 -2.99 2.52 36.90
C LEU A 409 -1.61 1.92 37.19
N PHE A 410 -0.54 2.73 37.13
CA PHE A 410 0.81 2.31 37.52
C PHE A 410 0.95 2.04 39.03
N ALA A 411 0.27 2.81 39.90
CA ALA A 411 0.24 2.55 41.33
C ALA A 411 -0.46 1.20 41.65
N ASN A 412 -1.60 0.93 40.99
CA ASN A 412 -2.31 -0.35 41.09
C ASN A 412 -1.46 -1.52 40.56
N PHE A 413 -0.71 -1.30 39.48
CA PHE A 413 0.26 -2.25 38.94
C PHE A 413 1.34 -2.58 39.99
N GLU A 414 1.90 -1.57 40.68
CA GLU A 414 2.90 -1.76 41.74
C GLU A 414 2.35 -2.46 42.99
N ALA A 415 1.10 -2.15 43.37
CA ALA A 415 0.43 -2.83 44.48
C ALA A 415 0.24 -4.33 44.18
N LYS A 416 -0.18 -4.67 42.95
CA LYS A 416 -0.26 -6.07 42.49
C LYS A 416 1.13 -6.75 42.41
N LEU A 417 2.16 -6.01 42.01
CA LEU A 417 3.56 -6.50 42.01
C LEU A 417 4.06 -6.85 43.41
N SER A 418 3.70 -6.03 44.38
CA SER A 418 4.15 -6.18 45.77
C SER A 418 3.38 -7.29 46.50
N SER A 419 2.08 -7.45 46.21
CA SER A 419 1.26 -8.52 46.79
C SER A 419 1.60 -9.91 46.24
N GLY A 420 2.06 -10.01 44.99
CA GLY A 420 2.54 -11.26 44.39
C GLY A 420 3.88 -11.77 44.94
N LYS A 421 4.70 -10.90 45.55
CA LYS A 421 5.93 -11.29 46.25
C LYS A 421 5.70 -11.80 47.69
N GLY A 422 4.53 -11.52 48.27
CA GLY A 422 4.20 -11.85 49.67
C GLY A 422 3.62 -13.25 49.92
N LYS A 423 3.28 -14.03 48.88
CA LYS A 423 2.83 -15.42 49.02
C LYS A 423 3.94 -16.43 48.71
N SER A 424 5.08 -16.28 49.38
CA SER A 424 6.05 -17.37 49.59
C SER A 424 5.80 -17.97 50.97
N GLY A 425 4.70 -18.70 51.12
CA GLY A 425 4.36 -19.42 52.33
C GLY A 425 3.44 -20.59 51.96
N ASN A 426 4.01 -21.80 51.92
CA ASN A 426 3.36 -23.08 51.69
C ASN A 426 2.61 -23.27 50.36
N THR A 427 3.35 -23.63 49.31
CA THR A 427 2.78 -24.47 48.23
C THR A 427 2.70 -25.91 48.73
N ARG A 428 1.53 -26.33 49.24
CA ARG A 428 1.16 -27.75 49.21
C ARG A 428 1.19 -28.18 47.74
N ARG A 429 2.04 -29.15 47.40
CA ARG A 429 1.95 -29.86 46.11
C ARG A 429 0.56 -30.45 46.00
N VAL A 430 -0.27 -29.91 45.12
CA VAL A 430 -1.44 -30.61 44.59
C VAL A 430 -0.95 -31.35 43.35
N PRO A 431 -1.10 -32.68 43.24
CA PRO A 431 -0.73 -33.40 42.02
C PRO A 431 -1.64 -32.95 40.88
N LEU A 432 -1.05 -32.62 39.74
CA LEU A 432 -1.80 -32.52 38.48
C LEU A 432 -2.36 -33.91 38.14
N PRO A 433 -3.65 -34.04 37.76
CA PRO A 433 -4.10 -35.23 37.09
C PRO A 433 -3.52 -35.26 35.69
N TYR A 434 -2.88 -36.38 35.37
CA TYR A 434 -2.50 -36.79 34.02
C TYR A 434 -3.62 -36.51 33.01
N ALA A 435 -3.30 -35.80 31.93
CA ALA A 435 -4.04 -35.89 30.66
C ALA A 435 -3.05 -35.72 29.50
N ALA A 436 -2.76 -36.86 28.87
CA ALA A 436 -2.28 -37.10 27.50
C ALA A 436 -1.21 -36.17 26.93
N VAL A 437 0.04 -36.59 27.10
CA VAL A 437 1.10 -36.39 26.12
C VAL A 437 0.83 -37.33 24.95
N GLU A 438 0.35 -36.80 23.82
CA GLU A 438 0.63 -37.40 22.53
C GLU A 438 1.82 -36.67 21.92
N THR A 439 2.96 -37.33 22.06
CA THR A 439 4.17 -37.20 21.26
C THR A 439 3.85 -37.15 19.77
N LEU A 440 4.22 -36.06 19.11
CA LEU A 440 4.79 -36.13 17.77
C LEU A 440 6.15 -35.46 17.77
N SER A 441 7.12 -36.32 17.56
CA SER A 441 8.54 -36.13 17.64
C SER A 441 9.05 -35.12 16.61
N VAL A 442 9.86 -34.22 17.13
CA VAL A 442 11.05 -33.62 16.51
C VAL A 442 11.59 -34.40 15.31
N GLY A 443 11.54 -33.77 14.14
CA GLY A 443 12.46 -33.98 13.03
C GLY A 443 13.33 -32.73 12.86
N LEU A 444 14.25 -32.50 13.79
CA LEU A 444 15.35 -31.53 13.64
C LEU A 444 16.39 -32.18 12.74
N LEU A 445 16.51 -31.70 11.50
CA LEU A 445 17.71 -31.88 10.69
C LEU A 445 18.46 -30.54 10.72
N ILE A 446 19.55 -30.55 11.48
CA ILE A 446 20.54 -29.51 11.58
C ILE A 446 21.51 -29.70 10.41
N GLU A 447 21.54 -28.76 9.49
CA GLU A 447 22.76 -28.32 8.79
C GLU A 447 22.66 -26.78 8.76
N GLY A 448 23.56 -25.97 9.31
CA GLY A 448 24.97 -26.19 9.52
C GLY A 448 25.77 -25.36 8.53
N THR A 449 25.87 -24.05 8.80
CA THR A 449 26.98 -23.14 8.44
C THR A 449 27.36 -22.95 6.96
N HIS A 450 27.26 -21.70 6.47
CA HIS A 450 28.43 -20.95 5.99
C HIS A 450 28.08 -19.45 5.82
N PHE A 451 28.67 -18.63 6.68
CA PHE A 451 28.77 -17.18 6.54
C PHE A 451 30.28 -16.84 6.58
N ALA A 452 30.82 -16.39 5.45
CA ALA A 452 32.09 -15.67 5.25
C ALA A 452 32.08 -15.28 3.76
N GLY A 453 32.19 -14.04 3.29
CA GLY A 453 32.90 -12.86 3.79
C GLY A 453 33.99 -12.51 2.77
N ALA A 454 33.86 -11.38 2.05
CA ALA A 454 34.91 -10.60 1.35
C ALA A 454 34.23 -9.64 0.34
N LEU A 455 34.09 -8.33 0.60
CA LEU A 455 35.06 -7.27 0.28
C LEU A 455 36.44 -7.76 -0.19
N VAL A 456 36.81 -7.46 -1.45
CA VAL A 456 38.02 -6.68 -1.86
C VAL A 456 37.84 -6.24 -3.33
N ALA A 457 38.31 -5.03 -3.61
CA ALA A 457 38.35 -4.26 -4.85
C ALA A 457 38.95 -4.96 -6.09
N ILE A 458 38.48 -4.54 -7.28
CA ILE A 458 39.22 -3.86 -8.38
C ILE A 458 38.24 -2.87 -9.01
#